data_AF-A0A820M1U9-F1
#
_entry.id   AF-A0A820M1U9-F1
#
_cell.length_a   1.000
_cell.length_b   1.000
_cell.length_c   1.000
_cell.angle_alpha   90.00
_cell.angle_beta   90.00
_cell.angle_gamma   90.00
#
_symmetry.space_group_name_H-M   'P 1'
#
loop_
_entity.id
_entity.type
_entity.pdbx_description
1 polymer ?
#
loop_
_entity_poly.entity_id
_entity_poly.type
_entity_poly.pdbx_seq_one_letter_code
_entity_poly.pdbx_strand_id
1 'polypeptide(L)'
;MEGYDGDISGNGNWSCGQMFTIDFLEQLHGKPVDEPSNPLPEPSGGGQYSLLGRPWERAWTYRRVNTSSNDINIVAINDIIIQNRVRGNDYGREFFFLSPTEAQRHRDIGIWRGGVNLEALKGGEEQSYGWHYWFRANAPIEWTNRTVFINSSSWTGTCHGLAKMPYLRESRRSIGIGNFLMNIS
;
A
#
# COMPACT_ATOMS: atom_id res chain seq x y z
N MET A 1 13.43 -20.97 -18.97
CA MET A 1 12.89 -19.71 -19.54
C MET A 1 11.39 -19.79 -19.35
N GLU A 2 10.74 -18.76 -18.79
CA GLU A 2 9.27 -18.73 -18.65
C GLU A 2 8.64 -19.01 -20.02
N GLY A 3 7.84 -20.06 -20.13
CA GLY A 3 7.16 -20.43 -21.37
C GLY A 3 5.81 -19.74 -21.56
N TYR A 4 5.25 -19.17 -20.48
CA TYR A 4 3.90 -18.62 -20.40
C TYR A 4 3.87 -17.40 -19.46
N ASP A 5 2.86 -16.54 -19.61
CA ASP A 5 2.74 -15.25 -18.93
C ASP A 5 2.60 -15.40 -17.42
N GLY A 6 3.71 -15.20 -16.69
CA GLY A 6 3.73 -15.05 -15.23
C GLY A 6 3.52 -16.33 -14.42
N ASP A 7 3.37 -17.50 -15.06
CA ASP A 7 3.17 -18.78 -14.36
C ASP A 7 3.75 -20.03 -15.09
N ILE A 8 3.58 -21.20 -14.45
CA ILE A 8 3.98 -22.51 -14.99
C ILE A 8 2.78 -23.34 -15.50
N SER A 9 1.59 -22.75 -15.63
CA SER A 9 0.35 -23.50 -15.91
C SER A 9 0.24 -23.96 -17.35
N GLY A 10 0.99 -23.35 -18.27
CA GLY A 10 0.86 -23.61 -19.71
C GLY A 10 -0.11 -22.68 -20.43
N ASN A 11 -0.81 -21.79 -19.71
CA ASN A 11 -1.86 -20.94 -20.28
C ASN A 11 -1.71 -19.44 -19.93
N GLY A 12 -0.79 -19.10 -19.02
CA GLY A 12 -0.65 -17.75 -18.46
C GLY A 12 -1.72 -17.42 -17.42
N ASN A 13 -1.39 -16.55 -16.47
CA ASN A 13 -2.33 -16.14 -15.42
C ASN A 13 -2.32 -14.62 -15.23
N TRP A 14 -3.44 -14.00 -15.57
CA TRP A 14 -3.63 -12.55 -15.49
C TRP A 14 -3.62 -12.02 -14.04
N SER A 15 -3.79 -12.88 -13.02
CA SER A 15 -3.81 -12.51 -11.61
C SER A 15 -2.56 -12.95 -10.83
N CYS A 16 -1.44 -13.21 -11.50
CA CYS A 16 -0.18 -13.64 -10.88
C CYS A 16 0.56 -12.57 -10.05
N GLY A 17 -0.09 -11.45 -9.70
CA GLY A 17 0.47 -10.44 -8.81
C GLY A 17 0.54 -10.91 -7.36
N GLN A 18 1.51 -10.39 -6.60
CA GLN A 18 1.65 -10.77 -5.19
C GLN A 18 0.74 -9.93 -4.30
N MET A 19 0.88 -8.61 -4.37
CA MET A 19 0.17 -7.66 -3.52
C MET A 19 0.42 -6.24 -4.03
N PHE A 20 -0.36 -5.28 -3.56
CA PHE A 20 -0.05 -3.87 -3.71
C PHE A 20 -0.22 -3.14 -2.40
N THR A 21 0.35 -1.95 -2.30
CA THR A 21 0.35 -1.16 -1.08
C THR A 21 -0.18 0.22 -1.40
N ILE A 22 -1.17 0.69 -0.65
CA ILE A 22 -1.53 2.10 -0.66
C ILE A 22 -0.64 2.78 0.40
N ASP A 23 0.42 3.42 -0.08
CA ASP A 23 1.39 4.05 0.78
C ASP A 23 0.79 5.32 1.42
N PHE A 24 1.29 5.70 2.59
CA PHE A 24 0.93 6.95 3.25
C PHE A 24 2.08 7.42 4.14
N LEU A 25 2.03 8.67 4.57
CA LEU A 25 3.06 9.25 5.41
C LEU A 25 2.63 9.31 6.87
N GLU A 26 3.58 9.05 7.76
CA GLU A 26 3.42 9.24 9.20
C GLU A 26 4.56 10.09 9.75
N GLN A 27 4.27 10.83 10.82
CA GLN A 27 5.24 11.62 11.56
C GLN A 27 5.37 11.15 13.01
N LEU A 28 6.60 11.09 13.53
CA LEU A 28 6.84 10.90 14.96
C LEU A 28 6.87 12.25 15.69
N HIS A 29 5.93 12.47 16.60
CA HIS A 29 5.90 13.67 17.42
C HIS A 29 6.77 13.54 18.68
N GLY A 30 7.22 14.66 19.23
CA GLY A 30 8.01 14.69 20.47
C GLY A 30 7.22 14.35 21.73
N LYS A 31 5.88 14.48 21.67
CA LYS A 31 4.94 14.23 22.76
C LYS A 31 3.71 13.52 22.21
N PRO A 32 2.94 12.81 23.05
CA PRO A 32 1.65 12.22 22.65
C PRO A 32 0.73 13.26 22.01
N VAL A 33 0.01 12.85 20.97
CA VAL A 33 -0.96 13.64 20.20
C VAL A 33 -2.24 12.81 20.05
N ASP A 34 -3.39 13.44 20.27
CA ASP A 34 -4.68 12.78 20.06
C ASP A 34 -5.00 12.72 18.56
N GLU A 35 -5.51 11.57 18.14
CA GLU A 35 -6.09 11.38 16.82
C GLU A 35 -7.52 10.86 16.96
N PRO A 36 -8.42 11.21 16.01
CA PRO A 36 -9.74 10.62 15.97
C PRO A 36 -9.62 9.10 15.81
N SER A 37 -10.49 8.35 16.48
CA SER A 37 -10.58 6.89 16.30
C SER A 37 -10.73 6.52 14.82
N ASN A 38 -10.27 5.31 14.47
CA ASN A 38 -10.40 4.79 13.10
C ASN A 38 -11.85 4.94 12.61
N PRO A 39 -12.09 5.76 11.56
CA PRO A 39 -13.44 5.97 11.05
C PRO A 39 -13.91 4.79 10.20
N LEU A 40 -13.01 3.86 9.86
CA LEU A 40 -13.28 2.71 9.01
C LEU A 40 -13.50 1.45 9.85
N PRO A 41 -14.26 0.47 9.33
CA PRO A 41 -14.36 -0.83 9.98
C PRO A 41 -12.97 -1.46 10.14
N GLU A 42 -12.88 -2.44 11.05
CA GLU A 42 -11.68 -3.24 11.15
C GLU A 42 -11.33 -3.82 9.76
N PRO A 43 -10.08 -3.60 9.30
CA PRO A 43 -9.66 -3.88 7.95
C PRO A 43 -9.80 -5.37 7.63
N SER A 44 -10.58 -5.69 6.61
CA SER A 44 -10.70 -7.04 6.09
C SER A 44 -9.78 -7.19 4.87
N GLY A 45 -8.46 -7.30 5.08
CA GLY A 45 -7.53 -7.20 3.93
C GLY A 45 -6.27 -8.05 3.95
N GLY A 46 -5.58 -8.19 5.07
CA GLY A 46 -4.20 -8.69 5.00
C GLY A 46 -3.65 -9.26 6.31
N GLY A 47 -4.20 -10.38 6.76
CA GLY A 47 -3.70 -11.09 7.95
C GLY A 47 -3.74 -10.25 9.24
N GLN A 48 -3.23 -10.83 10.34
CA GLN A 48 -2.99 -10.06 11.56
C GLN A 48 -1.82 -9.10 11.31
N TYR A 49 -2.05 -7.80 11.53
CA TYR A 49 -1.02 -6.78 11.43
C TYR A 49 0.21 -7.14 12.25
N SER A 50 1.39 -6.98 11.64
CA SER A 50 2.65 -7.36 12.30
C SER A 50 3.86 -6.69 11.67
N LEU A 51 4.88 -6.44 12.48
CA LEU A 51 6.23 -6.08 12.03
C LEU A 51 7.09 -7.30 11.64
N LEU A 52 6.52 -8.52 11.61
CA LEU A 52 7.24 -9.75 11.25
C LEU A 52 8.48 -10.01 12.11
N GLY A 53 8.40 -9.71 13.40
CA GLY A 53 9.53 -9.84 14.34
C GLY A 53 10.66 -8.83 14.11
N ARG A 54 10.45 -7.80 13.27
CA ARG A 54 11.40 -6.69 13.14
C ARG A 54 11.27 -5.73 14.33
N PRO A 55 12.38 -5.11 14.79
CA PRO A 55 12.34 -4.07 15.82
C PRO A 55 11.45 -2.90 15.42
N TRP A 56 10.84 -2.22 16.39
CA TRP A 56 9.95 -1.09 16.16
C TRP A 56 10.65 0.08 15.45
N GLU A 57 11.91 0.33 15.79
CA GLU A 57 12.77 1.36 15.20
C GLU A 57 12.99 1.09 13.71
N ARG A 58 12.92 -0.17 13.27
CA ARG A 58 13.00 -0.53 11.84
C ARG A 58 11.77 -0.04 11.07
N ALA A 59 10.63 0.11 11.74
CA ALA A 59 9.45 0.74 11.17
C ALA A 59 9.70 2.23 10.85
N TRP A 60 10.57 2.90 11.62
CA TRP A 60 10.91 4.30 11.41
C TRP A 60 12.10 4.52 10.46
N THR A 61 13.12 3.68 10.54
CA THR A 61 14.40 3.91 9.85
C THR A 61 14.42 3.39 8.41
N TYR A 62 13.65 2.35 8.08
CA TYR A 62 13.78 1.64 6.80
C TYR A 62 13.26 2.42 5.58
N ARG A 63 12.20 3.21 5.74
CA ARG A 63 11.54 3.97 4.66
C ARG A 63 11.30 5.42 5.07
N ARG A 64 12.40 6.06 5.44
CA ARG A 64 12.43 7.43 5.93
C ARG A 64 12.39 8.42 4.77
N VAL A 65 11.51 9.40 4.88
CA VAL A 65 11.30 10.48 3.91
C VAL A 65 11.99 11.75 4.38
N ASN A 66 11.91 12.06 5.68
CA ASN A 66 12.57 13.21 6.27
C ASN A 66 13.05 12.90 7.70
N THR A 67 14.22 13.40 8.09
CA THR A 67 14.78 13.24 9.44
C THR A 67 15.74 14.37 9.77
N SER A 68 15.90 14.63 11.06
CA SER A 68 17.00 15.46 11.59
C SER A 68 18.23 14.66 12.00
N SER A 69 18.15 13.32 12.03
CA SER A 69 19.27 12.45 12.40
C SER A 69 20.20 12.22 11.21
N ASN A 70 21.51 12.36 11.45
CA ASN A 70 22.54 11.94 10.51
C ASN A 70 22.84 10.43 10.59
N ASP A 71 22.34 9.74 11.62
CA ASP A 71 22.46 8.29 11.77
C ASP A 71 21.20 7.60 11.22
N ILE A 72 21.42 6.68 10.28
CA ILE A 72 20.38 5.90 9.62
C ILE A 72 19.63 4.95 10.56
N ASN A 73 20.19 4.64 11.74
CA ASN A 73 19.61 3.72 12.72
C ASN A 73 18.92 4.44 13.88
N ILE A 74 19.13 5.74 14.07
CA ILE A 74 18.53 6.51 15.16
C ILE A 74 17.20 7.09 14.70
N VAL A 75 16.13 6.82 15.43
CA VAL A 75 14.81 7.45 15.26
C VAL A 75 14.84 8.84 15.90
N ALA A 76 14.58 9.90 15.12
CA ALA A 76 14.52 11.25 15.63
C ALA A 76 13.08 11.77 15.76
N ILE A 77 12.89 12.73 16.66
CA ILE A 77 11.65 13.50 16.73
C ILE A 77 11.45 14.22 15.39
N ASN A 78 10.21 14.26 14.92
CA ASN A 78 9.77 14.76 13.63
C ASN A 78 10.24 13.92 12.43
N ASP A 79 10.72 12.69 12.65
CA ASP A 79 10.92 11.74 11.54
C ASP A 79 9.61 11.57 10.77
N ILE A 80 9.69 11.68 9.44
CA ILE A 80 8.61 11.37 8.52
C ILE A 80 8.97 10.10 7.77
N ILE A 81 8.05 9.16 7.73
CA ILE A 81 8.23 7.87 7.07
C ILE A 81 7.10 7.61 6.08
N ILE A 82 7.41 6.81 5.06
CA ILE A 82 6.40 6.24 4.18
C ILE A 82 6.11 4.80 4.60
N GLN A 83 4.86 4.53 4.94
CA GLN A 83 4.42 3.19 5.33
C GLN A 83 4.23 2.32 4.11
N ASN A 84 4.97 1.21 4.07
CA ASN A 84 4.84 0.16 3.07
C ASN A 84 5.43 -1.13 3.62
N ARG A 85 4.55 -1.97 4.16
CA ARG A 85 4.91 -3.05 5.08
C ARG A 85 4.23 -4.36 4.70
N VAL A 86 5.05 -5.39 4.52
CA VAL A 86 4.57 -6.78 4.44
C VAL A 86 3.89 -7.13 5.75
N ARG A 87 2.65 -7.62 5.68
CA ARG A 87 1.74 -7.81 6.84
C ARG A 87 1.42 -6.54 7.62
N GLY A 88 1.68 -5.38 7.04
CA GLY A 88 1.12 -4.10 7.48
C GLY A 88 0.10 -3.64 6.44
N ASN A 89 0.40 -2.56 5.71
CA ASN A 89 -0.48 -2.02 4.68
C ASN A 89 -0.37 -2.70 3.30
N ASP A 90 0.36 -3.82 3.16
CA ASP A 90 0.29 -4.64 1.95
C ASP A 90 -1.09 -5.32 1.82
N TYR A 91 -1.70 -5.18 0.65
CA TYR A 91 -2.99 -5.75 0.29
C TYR A 91 -2.83 -6.83 -0.76
N GLY A 92 -3.25 -8.05 -0.44
CA GLY A 92 -3.05 -9.24 -1.29
C GLY A 92 -4.28 -10.14 -1.43
N ARG A 93 -5.49 -9.61 -1.21
CA ARG A 93 -6.74 -10.39 -1.37
C ARG A 93 -7.26 -10.37 -2.80
N GLU A 94 -7.15 -9.24 -3.48
CA GLU A 94 -7.59 -9.06 -4.86
C GLU A 94 -6.44 -8.51 -5.70
N PHE A 95 -6.47 -8.86 -6.98
CA PHE A 95 -5.57 -8.29 -7.97
C PHE A 95 -5.96 -6.84 -8.27
N PHE A 96 -4.96 -5.98 -8.42
CA PHE A 96 -5.15 -4.54 -8.58
C PHE A 96 -5.88 -4.16 -9.88
N PHE A 97 -5.67 -4.94 -10.94
CA PHE A 97 -6.31 -4.71 -12.25
C PHE A 97 -7.52 -5.62 -12.46
N LEU A 98 -8.44 -5.18 -13.30
CA LEU A 98 -9.52 -6.02 -13.82
C LEU A 98 -8.95 -7.16 -14.66
N SER A 99 -9.72 -8.26 -14.77
CA SER A 99 -9.40 -9.30 -15.75
C SER A 99 -9.47 -8.75 -17.17
N PRO A 100 -8.74 -9.32 -18.15
CA PRO A 100 -8.82 -8.88 -19.54
C PRO A 100 -10.23 -8.87 -20.11
N THR A 101 -11.05 -9.87 -19.76
CA THR A 101 -12.47 -9.97 -20.19
C THR A 101 -13.31 -8.83 -19.62
N GLU A 102 -13.16 -8.54 -18.33
CA GLU A 102 -13.93 -7.48 -17.68
C GLU A 102 -13.49 -6.10 -18.17
N ALA A 103 -12.19 -5.96 -18.42
CA ALA A 103 -11.62 -4.77 -19.00
C ALA A 103 -12.16 -4.48 -20.41
N GLN A 104 -12.19 -5.51 -21.26
CA GLN A 104 -12.80 -5.46 -22.58
C GLN A 104 -14.29 -5.10 -22.49
N ARG A 105 -15.04 -5.76 -21.61
CA ARG A 105 -16.47 -5.44 -21.39
C ARG A 105 -16.68 -3.98 -21.03
N HIS A 106 -15.89 -3.44 -20.10
CA HIS A 106 -15.96 -2.04 -19.67
C HIS A 106 -15.70 -1.07 -20.82
N ARG A 107 -14.72 -1.36 -21.69
CA ARG A 107 -14.43 -0.57 -22.88
C ARG A 107 -15.60 -0.62 -23.87
N ASP A 108 -16.09 -1.81 -24.17
CA ASP A 108 -17.09 -2.03 -25.23
C ASP A 108 -18.45 -1.40 -24.89
N ILE A 109 -18.78 -1.25 -23.60
CA ILE A 109 -19.99 -0.54 -23.15
C ILE A 109 -19.74 0.93 -22.73
N GLY A 110 -18.53 1.46 -22.96
CA GLY A 110 -18.21 2.87 -22.73
C GLY A 110 -18.05 3.30 -21.27
N ILE A 111 -17.79 2.38 -20.34
CA ILE A 111 -17.60 2.67 -18.90
C ILE A 111 -16.16 2.47 -18.43
N TRP A 112 -15.20 2.32 -19.34
CA TRP A 112 -13.79 2.11 -19.00
C TRP A 112 -13.19 3.25 -18.19
N ARG A 113 -12.59 2.92 -17.03
CA ARG A 113 -11.93 3.86 -16.12
C ARG A 113 -10.49 3.44 -15.81
N GLY A 114 -9.76 3.02 -16.84
CA GLY A 114 -8.34 2.69 -16.71
C GLY A 114 -8.02 1.27 -16.22
N GLY A 115 -9.01 0.38 -16.13
CA GLY A 115 -8.78 -1.05 -15.87
C GLY A 115 -8.42 -1.41 -14.44
N VAL A 116 -8.63 -0.51 -13.49
CA VAL A 116 -8.40 -0.77 -12.06
C VAL A 116 -9.61 -1.47 -11.45
N ASN A 117 -9.34 -2.44 -10.58
CA ASN A 117 -10.35 -3.05 -9.73
C ASN A 117 -10.65 -2.13 -8.54
N LEU A 118 -11.83 -1.50 -8.54
CA LEU A 118 -12.19 -0.52 -7.50
C LEU A 118 -12.43 -1.17 -6.13
N GLU A 119 -12.89 -2.41 -6.07
CA GLU A 119 -13.03 -3.13 -4.81
C GLU A 119 -11.65 -3.45 -4.22
N ALA A 120 -10.68 -3.84 -5.06
CA ALA A 120 -9.29 -4.00 -4.61
C ALA A 120 -8.75 -2.67 -4.08
N LEU A 121 -8.90 -1.58 -4.83
CA LEU A 121 -8.43 -0.26 -4.42
C LEU A 121 -9.01 0.15 -3.06
N LYS A 122 -10.33 0.03 -2.88
CA LYS A 122 -11.02 0.29 -1.62
C LYS A 122 -10.45 -0.56 -0.48
N GLY A 123 -10.29 -1.86 -0.69
CA GLY A 123 -9.71 -2.75 0.33
C GLY A 123 -8.27 -2.39 0.68
N GLY A 124 -7.47 -1.94 -0.29
CA GLY A 124 -6.11 -1.44 -0.07
C GLY A 124 -6.07 -0.14 0.74
N GLU A 125 -7.00 0.78 0.50
CA GLU A 125 -7.15 2.01 1.29
C GLU A 125 -7.56 1.69 2.74
N GLU A 126 -8.56 0.83 2.93
CA GLU A 126 -9.02 0.36 4.25
C GLU A 126 -7.89 -0.34 5.02
N GLN A 127 -7.13 -1.22 4.35
CA GLN A 127 -5.96 -1.91 4.93
C GLN A 127 -4.87 -0.93 5.37
N SER A 128 -4.72 0.20 4.68
CA SER A 128 -3.67 1.19 4.96
C SER A 128 -4.05 2.08 6.14
N TYR A 129 -5.29 2.55 6.20
CA TYR A 129 -5.80 3.24 7.38
C TYR A 129 -5.76 2.34 8.61
N GLY A 130 -6.23 1.10 8.50
CA GLY A 130 -6.19 0.16 9.61
C GLY A 130 -4.76 -0.11 10.11
N TRP A 131 -3.77 -0.14 9.20
CA TRP A 131 -2.37 -0.31 9.57
C TRP A 131 -1.87 0.86 10.43
N HIS A 132 -2.21 2.10 10.07
CA HIS A 132 -1.87 3.28 10.87
C HIS A 132 -2.38 3.15 12.31
N TYR A 133 -3.68 2.85 12.46
CA TYR A 133 -4.30 2.75 13.78
C TYR A 133 -3.75 1.59 14.60
N TRP A 134 -3.52 0.44 13.99
CA TRP A 134 -2.85 -0.68 14.66
C TRP A 134 -1.43 -0.31 15.08
N PHE A 135 -0.65 0.32 14.20
CA PHE A 135 0.72 0.71 14.47
C PHE A 135 0.79 1.73 15.61
N ARG A 136 -0.10 2.73 15.61
CA ARG A 136 -0.20 3.69 16.71
C ARG A 136 -0.60 3.03 18.04
N ALA A 137 -1.57 2.11 18.02
CA ALA A 137 -2.08 1.44 19.21
C ALA A 137 -1.10 0.42 19.82
N ASN A 138 -0.23 -0.18 19.00
CA ASN A 138 0.74 -1.19 19.43
C ASN A 138 2.15 -0.61 19.63
N ALA A 139 2.28 0.72 19.58
CA ALA A 139 3.55 1.38 19.82
C ALA A 139 4.06 1.13 21.25
N PRO A 140 5.34 0.76 21.43
CA PRO A 140 6.00 0.71 22.73
C PRO A 140 5.82 2.00 23.54
N ILE A 141 5.99 1.90 24.86
CA ILE A 141 5.63 2.96 25.83
C ILE A 141 6.32 4.31 25.51
N GLU A 142 7.54 4.26 25.00
CA GLU A 142 8.33 5.41 24.58
C GLU A 142 7.73 6.16 23.37
N TRP A 143 6.89 5.50 22.56
CA TRP A 143 6.26 6.04 21.35
C TRP A 143 4.73 6.08 21.42
N THR A 144 4.12 5.68 22.54
CA THR A 144 2.66 5.62 22.69
C THR A 144 2.00 6.95 22.32
N ASN A 145 1.02 6.89 21.41
CA ASN A 145 0.28 8.05 20.90
C ASN A 145 1.14 9.15 20.26
N ARG A 146 2.37 8.86 19.83
CA ARG A 146 3.27 9.85 19.20
C ARG A 146 3.31 9.78 17.68
N THR A 147 2.80 8.69 17.09
CA THR A 147 2.67 8.54 15.63
C THR A 147 1.43 9.26 15.15
N VAL A 148 1.59 10.09 14.12
CA VAL A 148 0.49 10.84 13.50
C VAL A 148 0.43 10.58 12.00
N PHE A 149 -0.78 10.37 11.46
CA PHE A 149 -1.02 10.26 10.03
C PHE A 149 -0.93 11.64 9.37
N ILE A 150 -0.09 11.79 8.34
CA ILE A 150 0.03 13.07 7.62
C ILE A 150 -1.09 13.19 6.59
N ASN A 151 -2.19 13.81 7.00
CA ASN A 151 -3.27 14.19 6.10
C ASN A 151 -3.01 15.56 5.46
N SER A 152 -2.04 15.62 4.53
CA SER A 152 -1.71 16.86 3.82
C SER A 152 -1.47 16.65 2.33
N SER A 153 -2.29 17.33 1.52
CA SER A 153 -2.18 17.31 0.06
C SER A 153 -0.86 17.90 -0.44
N SER A 154 -0.19 18.76 0.33
CA SER A 154 1.13 19.28 -0.04
C SER A 154 2.21 18.21 0.00
N TRP A 155 2.00 17.14 0.77
CA TRP A 155 2.94 16.04 0.91
C TRP A 155 2.58 14.85 0.01
N THR A 156 1.30 14.47 -0.06
CA THR A 156 0.87 13.23 -0.73
C THR A 156 0.25 13.49 -2.11
N GLY A 157 -0.09 14.74 -2.43
CA GLY A 157 -0.81 15.11 -3.65
C GLY A 157 -2.29 14.69 -3.64
N THR A 158 -2.83 14.28 -2.49
CA THR A 158 -4.23 13.83 -2.31
C THR A 158 -4.87 14.49 -1.10
N CYS A 159 -6.20 14.67 -1.10
CA CYS A 159 -6.92 15.28 0.02
C CYS A 159 -7.14 14.36 1.22
N HIS A 160 -6.80 13.08 1.09
CA HIS A 160 -7.00 12.04 2.10
C HIS A 160 -5.67 11.50 2.67
N GLY A 161 -4.52 12.04 2.25
CA GLY A 161 -3.20 11.68 2.78
C GLY A 161 -2.62 10.33 2.32
N LEU A 162 -3.37 9.54 1.54
CA LEU A 162 -2.84 8.33 0.90
C LEU A 162 -2.12 8.67 -0.40
N ALA A 163 -1.17 7.85 -0.81
CA ALA A 163 -0.43 8.02 -2.06
C ALA A 163 -1.36 7.94 -3.28
N LYS A 164 -1.10 8.81 -4.27
CA LYS A 164 -1.86 8.84 -5.53
C LYS A 164 -1.71 7.57 -6.37
N MET A 165 -0.55 6.91 -6.27
CA MET A 165 -0.25 5.67 -6.97
C MET A 165 0.13 4.60 -5.95
N PRO A 166 -0.47 3.40 -6.01
CA PRO A 166 -0.04 2.30 -5.16
C PRO A 166 1.37 1.84 -5.53
N TYR A 167 2.10 1.35 -4.52
CA TYR A 167 3.27 0.54 -4.75
C TYR A 167 2.83 -0.86 -5.14
N LEU A 168 3.08 -1.25 -6.39
CA LEU A 168 2.72 -2.59 -6.88
C LEU A 168 3.86 -3.57 -6.60
N ARG A 169 3.61 -4.62 -5.82
CA ARG A 169 4.53 -5.75 -5.61
C ARG A 169 4.21 -6.82 -6.64
N GLU A 170 4.69 -6.58 -7.85
CA GLU A 170 4.48 -7.45 -8.99
C GLU A 170 5.73 -8.26 -9.30
N SER A 171 5.57 -9.58 -9.44
CA SER A 171 6.56 -10.41 -10.11
C SER A 171 6.05 -10.71 -11.51
N ARG A 172 6.53 -9.91 -12.46
CA ARG A 172 6.48 -10.09 -13.92
C ARG A 172 5.11 -9.97 -14.59
N ARG A 173 5.06 -8.93 -15.45
CA ARG A 173 4.37 -8.94 -16.75
C ARG A 173 2.89 -9.30 -16.67
N SER A 174 2.07 -8.38 -16.17
CA SER A 174 0.63 -8.60 -16.19
C SER A 174 0.10 -8.86 -17.61
N ILE A 175 0.66 -8.29 -18.70
CA ILE A 175 0.38 -8.74 -20.09
C ILE A 175 1.49 -8.27 -21.04
N GLY A 176 2.17 -9.14 -21.86
CA GLY A 176 3.49 -9.17 -22.62
C GLY A 176 3.78 -8.94 -24.17
N ILE A 177 4.60 -7.96 -24.67
CA ILE A 177 5.09 -7.48 -26.01
C ILE A 177 5.06 -8.60 -27.06
N GLY A 178 4.34 -8.33 -28.15
CA GLY A 178 3.70 -9.36 -28.98
C GLY A 178 2.23 -9.56 -28.58
N ASN A 179 1.91 -9.20 -27.33
CA ASN A 179 0.63 -8.93 -26.70
C ASN A 179 0.94 -8.28 -25.32
N PHE A 180 1.66 -7.13 -25.25
CA PHE A 180 1.73 -6.28 -24.02
C PHE A 180 0.61 -5.24 -24.22
N LEU A 181 -0.37 -5.16 -23.30
CA LEU A 181 -1.70 -4.53 -23.50
C LEU A 181 -1.67 -3.04 -23.93
N MET A 182 -1.82 -2.78 -25.23
CA MET A 182 -2.78 -1.82 -25.79
C MET A 182 -2.83 -2.04 -27.32
N ASN A 183 -3.97 -2.43 -27.86
CA ASN A 183 -4.32 -2.07 -29.22
C ASN A 183 -5.74 -1.49 -29.19
N ILE A 184 -5.84 -0.22 -29.57
CA ILE A 184 -7.11 0.42 -29.87
C ILE A 184 -7.32 0.18 -31.36
N SER A 185 -8.23 -0.74 -31.69
CA SER A 185 -8.85 -0.86 -33.00
C SER A 185 -10.31 -0.51 -32.87
#